data_AF-A0A2D7L7R1-F1
#
_entry.id   AF-A0A2D7L7R1-F1
#
_cell.length_a   1.000
_cell.length_b   1.000
_cell.length_c   1.000
_cell.angle_alpha   90.00
_cell.angle_beta   90.00
_cell.angle_gamma   90.00
#
_symmetry.space_group_name_H-M   'P 1'
#
loop_
_entity.id
_entity.type
_entity.pdbx_description
1 polymer ?
#
loop_
_entity_poly.entity_id
_entity_poly.type
_entity_poly.pdbx_seq_one_letter_code
_entity_poly.pdbx_strand_id
1 'polypeptide(L)'
;MAPLDDVKRLLDGTVDPDALEANPELYDMAETIYGRDTLDHLGVEAPERPSDSIVQPNGDSKHEVEMPLPDLPLPPVPEVIEGKRSWVIFSVTTILFALLMVNVTVGFGSVVPLCDSPDSETLCEDKLTLASIADYESPDSWTETMSINAVDGVLIVLSTALMAYSLRKR
;
A
#
# COMPACT_ATOMS: atom_id res chain seq x y z
N MET A 1 7.61 -38.91 -30.16
CA MET A 1 6.34 -39.00 -29.40
C MET A 1 6.57 -39.79 -28.13
N ALA A 2 6.81 -39.09 -27.03
CA ALA A 2 7.05 -39.71 -25.72
C ALA A 2 5.83 -40.54 -25.25
N PRO A 3 6.04 -41.69 -24.59
CA PRO A 3 4.93 -42.55 -24.15
C PRO A 3 4.15 -41.86 -23.01
N LEU A 4 2.83 -42.09 -22.98
CA LEU A 4 1.90 -41.44 -22.05
C LEU A 4 2.27 -41.63 -20.57
N ASP A 5 2.91 -42.76 -20.24
CA ASP A 5 3.35 -43.08 -18.89
C ASP A 5 4.45 -42.11 -18.40
N ASP A 6 5.37 -41.72 -19.29
CA ASP A 6 6.46 -40.79 -18.95
C ASP A 6 5.93 -39.36 -18.74
N VAL A 7 4.95 -38.94 -19.54
CA VAL A 7 4.28 -37.63 -19.36
C VAL A 7 3.50 -37.59 -18.06
N LYS A 8 2.84 -38.70 -17.69
CA LYS A 8 2.16 -38.80 -16.40
C LYS A 8 3.15 -38.71 -15.24
N ARG A 9 4.28 -39.41 -15.32
CA ARG A 9 5.35 -39.37 -14.30
C ARG A 9 5.98 -37.98 -14.17
N LEU A 10 6.12 -37.25 -15.28
CA LEU A 10 6.51 -35.84 -15.29
C LEU A 10 5.55 -35.01 -14.45
N LEU A 11 4.24 -35.11 -14.72
CA LEU A 11 3.19 -34.36 -13.98
C LEU A 11 3.08 -34.75 -12.51
N ASP A 12 3.30 -36.03 -12.19
CA ASP A 12 3.29 -36.55 -10.83
C ASP A 12 4.60 -36.24 -10.07
N GLY A 13 5.60 -35.63 -10.72
CA GLY A 13 6.89 -35.25 -10.11
C GLY A 13 7.80 -36.43 -9.74
N THR A 14 7.62 -37.59 -10.37
CA THR A 14 8.33 -38.85 -10.09
C THR A 14 9.23 -39.32 -11.24
N VAL A 15 9.48 -38.43 -12.19
CA VAL A 15 10.39 -38.68 -13.31
C VAL A 15 11.84 -38.59 -12.85
N ASP A 16 12.69 -39.44 -13.41
CA ASP A 16 14.12 -39.51 -13.11
C ASP A 16 14.85 -38.44 -13.96
N PRO A 17 15.78 -37.64 -13.41
CA PRO A 17 16.49 -36.59 -14.16
C PRO A 17 17.20 -37.11 -15.41
N ASP A 18 17.86 -38.26 -15.30
CA ASP A 18 18.57 -38.91 -16.43
C ASP A 18 17.61 -39.26 -17.59
N ALA A 19 16.36 -39.60 -17.28
CA ALA A 19 15.34 -39.91 -18.27
C ALA A 19 14.83 -38.65 -19.00
N LEU A 20 14.94 -37.49 -18.36
CA LEU A 20 14.55 -36.21 -18.93
C LEU A 20 15.60 -35.66 -19.90
N GLU A 21 16.89 -35.87 -19.58
CA GLU A 21 18.01 -35.51 -20.46
C GLU A 21 18.04 -36.37 -21.73
N ALA A 22 17.71 -37.67 -21.61
CA ALA A 22 17.75 -38.60 -22.72
C ALA A 22 16.68 -38.34 -23.81
N ASN A 23 15.65 -37.53 -23.50
CA ASN A 23 14.55 -37.28 -24.42
C ASN A 23 14.23 -35.78 -24.55
N PRO A 24 14.59 -35.14 -25.68
CA PRO A 24 14.38 -33.71 -25.87
C PRO A 24 12.90 -33.31 -25.90
N GLU A 25 11.99 -34.20 -26.30
CA GLU A 25 10.54 -33.92 -26.28
C GLU A 25 9.99 -33.86 -24.84
N LEU A 26 10.47 -34.74 -23.96
CA LEU A 26 10.08 -34.73 -22.54
C LEU A 26 10.66 -33.50 -21.83
N TYR A 27 11.90 -33.15 -22.15
CA TYR A 27 12.54 -31.94 -21.64
C TYR A 27 11.76 -30.67 -22.02
N ASP A 28 11.36 -30.52 -23.29
CA ASP A 28 10.60 -29.35 -23.75
C ASP A 28 9.24 -29.20 -23.06
N MET A 29 8.55 -30.33 -22.83
CA MET A 29 7.32 -30.34 -22.05
C MET A 29 7.58 -29.97 -20.58
N ALA A 30 8.65 -30.49 -19.98
CA ALA A 30 9.02 -30.16 -18.61
C ALA A 30 9.44 -28.70 -18.45
N GLU A 31 10.15 -28.12 -19.42
CA GLU A 31 10.53 -26.72 -19.43
C GLU A 31 9.29 -25.82 -19.50
N THR A 32 8.29 -26.23 -20.28
CA THR A 32 7.01 -25.51 -20.35
C THR A 32 6.19 -25.63 -19.06
N ILE A 33 6.21 -26.78 -18.38
CA ILE A 33 5.39 -27.05 -17.19
C ILE A 33 6.04 -26.51 -15.91
N TYR A 34 7.32 -26.79 -15.70
CA TYR A 34 8.06 -26.48 -14.48
C TYR A 34 8.97 -25.25 -14.61
N GLY A 35 9.30 -24.84 -15.83
CA GLY A 35 10.23 -23.75 -16.10
C GLY A 35 11.69 -24.20 -16.08
N ARG A 36 12.55 -23.50 -16.81
CA ARG A 36 13.98 -23.81 -16.90
C ARG A 36 14.70 -23.78 -15.56
N ASP A 37 14.38 -22.79 -14.72
CA ASP A 37 15.08 -22.60 -13.43
C ASP A 37 14.89 -23.77 -12.47
N THR A 38 13.74 -24.47 -12.52
CA THR A 38 13.48 -25.63 -11.67
C THR A 38 14.18 -26.88 -12.19
N LEU A 39 14.29 -27.05 -13.51
CA LEU A 39 15.06 -28.12 -14.14
C LEU A 39 16.56 -28.01 -13.82
N ASP A 40 17.08 -26.77 -13.82
CA ASP A 40 18.47 -26.49 -13.42
C ASP A 40 18.71 -26.88 -11.95
N HIS A 41 17.76 -26.60 -11.05
CA HIS A 41 17.84 -27.00 -9.64
C HIS A 41 17.76 -28.51 -9.41
N LEU A 42 17.09 -29.24 -10.32
CA LEU A 42 17.01 -30.70 -10.31
C LEU A 42 18.24 -31.36 -10.96
N GLY A 43 19.17 -30.55 -11.50
CA GLY A 43 20.40 -31.02 -12.11
C GLY A 43 20.21 -31.62 -13.50
N VAL A 44 19.15 -31.23 -14.22
CA VAL A 44 18.84 -31.71 -15.56
C VAL A 44 19.47 -30.77 -16.59
N GLU A 45 20.38 -31.26 -17.42
CA GLU A 45 21.06 -30.44 -18.43
C GLU A 45 20.20 -30.23 -19.70
N ALA A 46 20.19 -29.00 -20.21
CA ALA A 46 19.42 -28.64 -21.40
C ALA A 46 19.99 -29.27 -22.69
N PRO A 47 19.16 -29.87 -23.56
CA PRO A 47 19.62 -30.37 -24.85
C PRO A 47 20.21 -29.26 -25.75
N GLU A 48 21.28 -29.55 -26.48
CA GLU A 48 21.85 -28.65 -27.49
C GLU A 48 20.84 -28.38 -28.61
N ARG A 49 20.25 -27.17 -28.64
CA ARG A 49 19.35 -26.76 -29.72
C ARG A 49 20.13 -26.23 -30.93
N PRO A 50 19.79 -26.63 -32.16
CA PRO A 50 20.35 -26.00 -33.35
C PRO A 50 19.97 -24.52 -33.37
N SER A 51 20.93 -23.65 -33.66
CA SER A 51 20.67 -22.22 -33.84
C SER A 51 19.80 -22.03 -35.09
N ASP A 52 18.51 -21.75 -34.91
CA ASP A 52 17.65 -21.35 -36.02
C ASP A 52 18.20 -20.05 -36.62
N SER A 53 18.82 -20.17 -37.80
CA SER A 53 19.26 -19.01 -38.56
C SER A 53 18.01 -18.30 -39.08
N ILE A 54 17.50 -17.35 -38.32
CA ILE A 54 16.44 -16.47 -38.79
C ILE A 54 17.03 -15.60 -39.92
N VAL A 55 16.84 -16.03 -41.16
CA VAL A 55 17.00 -15.16 -42.32
C VAL A 55 15.85 -14.16 -42.25
N GLN A 56 16.12 -12.98 -41.68
CA GLN A 56 15.20 -11.85 -41.81
C GLN A 56 15.20 -11.42 -43.28
N PRO A 57 14.08 -11.55 -44.03
CA PRO A 57 13.98 -10.93 -45.33
C PRO A 57 13.99 -9.41 -45.09
N ASN A 58 15.04 -8.72 -45.55
CA ASN A 58 15.08 -7.27 -45.55
C ASN A 58 13.96 -6.75 -46.47
N GLY A 59 12.81 -6.45 -45.88
CA GLY A 59 11.64 -5.95 -46.58
C GLY A 59 11.93 -4.60 -47.24
N ASP A 60 11.75 -4.55 -48.57
CA ASP A 60 11.57 -3.32 -49.33
C ASP A 60 10.38 -2.54 -48.76
N SER A 61 10.69 -1.45 -48.06
CA SER A 61 9.79 -0.62 -47.28
C SER A 61 9.07 0.46 -48.11
N LYS A 62 8.75 0.20 -49.39
CA LYS A 62 7.97 1.16 -50.22
C LYS A 62 6.45 1.04 -50.15
N HIS A 63 5.90 0.09 -49.39
CA HIS A 63 4.48 0.05 -49.10
C HIS A 63 4.23 0.64 -47.70
N GLU A 64 3.94 1.94 -47.65
CA GLU A 64 3.38 2.58 -46.47
C GLU A 64 1.90 2.17 -46.37
N VAL A 65 1.68 0.98 -45.80
CA VAL A 65 0.35 0.51 -45.44
C VAL A 65 -0.02 1.20 -44.14
N GLU A 66 -0.78 2.29 -44.23
CA GLU A 66 -1.48 2.82 -43.05
C GLU A 66 -2.46 1.75 -42.56
N MET A 67 -2.07 1.06 -41.49
CA MET A 67 -3.00 0.20 -40.77
C MET A 67 -4.09 1.10 -40.18
N PRO A 68 -5.38 0.87 -40.48
CA PRO A 68 -6.45 1.49 -39.72
C PRO A 68 -6.19 1.17 -38.25
N LEU A 69 -5.98 2.21 -37.45
CA LEU A 69 -5.80 2.05 -36.01
C LEU A 69 -7.06 1.33 -35.53
N PRO A 70 -6.95 0.14 -34.92
CA PRO A 70 -8.13 -0.47 -34.33
C PRO A 70 -8.71 0.56 -33.35
N ASP A 71 -10.03 0.76 -33.36
CA ASP A 71 -10.75 1.49 -32.32
C ASP A 71 -10.63 0.69 -31.02
N LEU A 72 -9.42 0.65 -30.49
CA LEU A 72 -9.14 0.18 -29.15
C LEU A 72 -9.86 1.19 -28.26
N PRO A 73 -10.76 0.76 -27.38
CA PRO A 73 -11.20 1.64 -26.32
C PRO A 73 -9.92 2.17 -25.68
N LEU A 74 -9.76 3.49 -25.67
CA LEU A 74 -8.62 4.11 -25.01
C LEU A 74 -8.47 3.40 -23.67
N PRO A 75 -7.27 2.84 -23.35
CA PRO A 75 -7.05 2.35 -22.00
C PRO A 75 -7.51 3.49 -21.09
N PRO A 76 -8.34 3.21 -20.06
CA PRO A 76 -8.84 4.27 -19.20
C PRO A 76 -7.61 5.09 -18.83
N VAL A 77 -7.58 6.35 -19.25
CA VAL A 77 -6.52 7.28 -18.87
C VAL A 77 -6.39 7.04 -17.39
N PRO A 78 -5.23 6.57 -16.87
CA PRO A 78 -5.11 6.38 -15.44
C PRO A 78 -5.54 7.72 -14.88
N GLU A 79 -6.65 7.73 -14.14
CA GLU A 79 -7.04 8.91 -13.39
C GLU A 79 -5.82 9.15 -12.52
N VAL A 80 -4.98 10.10 -12.94
CA VAL A 80 -4.01 10.68 -12.05
C VAL A 80 -4.93 11.25 -10.98
N ILE A 81 -5.02 10.58 -9.84
CA ILE A 81 -5.66 11.11 -8.65
C ILE A 81 -4.73 12.23 -8.18
N GLU A 82 -4.64 13.28 -8.98
CA GLU A 82 -3.90 14.48 -8.70
C GLU A 82 -4.74 15.25 -7.68
N GLY A 83 -4.14 15.51 -6.53
CA GLY A 83 -4.63 16.52 -5.60
C GLY A 83 -5.41 16.05 -4.37
N LYS A 84 -5.87 14.80 -4.26
CA LYS A 84 -6.68 14.42 -3.07
C LYS A 84 -5.85 14.13 -1.81
N ARG A 85 -4.63 13.59 -1.96
CA ARG A 85 -3.78 13.21 -0.81
C ARG A 85 -3.36 14.42 0.05
N SER A 86 -3.04 15.57 -0.57
CA SER A 86 -2.69 16.79 0.20
C SER A 86 -3.89 17.39 0.91
N TRP A 87 -5.09 17.31 0.30
CA TRP A 87 -6.31 17.85 0.90
C TRP A 87 -6.77 17.00 2.09
N VAL A 88 -6.70 15.67 1.99
CA VAL A 88 -7.00 14.77 3.11
C VAL A 88 -6.07 15.01 4.30
N ILE A 89 -4.77 15.17 4.07
CA ILE A 89 -3.80 15.46 5.15
C ILE A 89 -4.14 16.79 5.82
N PHE A 90 -4.42 17.83 5.03
CA PHE A 90 -4.82 19.14 5.56
C PHE A 90 -6.12 19.05 6.38
N SER A 91 -7.14 18.33 5.90
CA SER A 91 -8.39 18.10 6.63
C SER A 91 -8.14 17.39 7.96
N VAL A 92 -7.34 16.32 7.97
CA VAL A 92 -7.01 15.59 9.20
C VAL A 92 -6.26 16.47 10.20
N THR A 93 -5.25 17.23 9.76
CA THR A 93 -4.51 18.15 10.65
C THR A 93 -5.40 19.28 11.19
N THR A 94 -6.34 19.76 10.39
CA THR A 94 -7.29 20.81 10.79
C THR A 94 -8.29 20.31 11.81
N ILE A 95 -8.80 19.08 11.64
CA ILE A 95 -9.68 18.44 12.62
C ILE A 95 -8.94 18.25 13.95
N LEU A 96 -7.70 17.74 13.93
CA LEU A 96 -6.90 17.57 15.14
C LEU A 96 -6.69 18.92 15.87
N PHE A 97 -6.30 19.97 15.14
CA PHE A 97 -6.12 21.30 15.72
C PHE A 97 -7.43 21.85 16.31
N ALA A 98 -8.55 21.67 15.62
CA ALA A 98 -9.85 22.12 16.10
C ALA A 98 -10.25 21.42 17.41
N LEU A 99 -10.02 20.11 17.52
CA LEU A 99 -10.29 19.36 18.76
C LEU A 99 -9.43 19.85 19.93
N LEU A 100 -8.14 20.13 19.69
CA LEU A 100 -7.26 20.71 20.71
C LEU A 100 -7.75 22.09 21.15
N MET A 101 -8.16 22.94 20.21
CA MET A 101 -8.69 24.26 20.51
C MET A 101 -9.99 24.20 21.31
N VAL A 102 -10.92 23.31 20.95
CA VAL A 102 -12.16 23.08 21.70
C VAL A 102 -11.87 22.60 23.11
N ASN A 103 -10.93 21.66 23.28
CA ASN A 103 -10.50 21.22 24.61
C ASN A 103 -9.94 22.40 25.43
N VAL A 104 -9.15 23.30 24.83
CA VAL A 104 -8.58 24.44 25.57
C VAL A 104 -9.61 25.53 25.90
N THR A 105 -10.55 25.85 25.00
CA THR A 105 -11.46 26.99 25.19
C THR A 105 -12.75 26.65 25.93
N VAL A 106 -13.30 25.45 25.69
CA VAL A 106 -14.59 25.02 26.28
C VAL A 106 -14.38 23.91 27.30
N GLY A 107 -13.30 23.15 27.18
CA GLY A 107 -13.03 22.03 28.07
C GLY A 107 -13.80 20.79 27.64
N PHE A 108 -13.11 19.65 27.60
CA PHE A 108 -13.77 18.38 27.31
C PHE A 108 -14.80 17.99 28.41
N GLY A 109 -14.67 18.54 29.62
CA GLY A 109 -15.57 18.30 30.75
C GLY A 109 -17.00 18.82 30.52
N SER A 110 -17.18 19.77 29.60
CA SER A 110 -18.50 20.21 29.16
C SER A 110 -19.27 19.16 28.34
N VAL A 111 -18.55 18.22 27.73
CA VAL A 111 -19.09 17.17 26.86
C VAL A 111 -19.19 15.83 27.59
N VAL A 112 -18.28 15.56 28.52
CA VAL A 112 -18.28 14.34 29.33
C VAL A 112 -18.44 14.66 30.82
N PRO A 113 -19.45 14.09 31.49
CA PRO A 113 -19.68 14.27 32.93
C PRO A 113 -18.73 13.38 33.75
N LEU A 114 -17.42 13.59 33.58
CA LEU A 114 -16.35 12.81 34.23
C LEU A 114 -15.60 13.63 35.29
N CYS A 115 -15.80 14.95 35.34
CA CYS A 115 -15.23 15.83 36.34
C CYS A 115 -16.10 15.82 37.61
N ASP A 116 -15.79 14.87 38.50
CA ASP A 116 -16.11 14.73 39.93
C ASP A 116 -17.46 15.16 40.57
N SER A 117 -17.86 14.33 41.54
CA SER A 117 -18.99 14.36 42.49
C SER A 117 -20.42 14.19 41.91
N PRO A 118 -21.18 13.14 42.33
CA PRO A 118 -22.51 12.81 41.83
C PRO A 118 -23.62 13.84 42.15
N ASP A 119 -23.30 15.00 42.72
CA ASP A 119 -24.25 15.96 43.28
C ASP A 119 -24.09 17.41 42.74
N SER A 120 -23.26 17.68 41.73
CA SER A 120 -23.21 19.01 41.12
C SER A 120 -24.10 19.09 39.87
N GLU A 121 -25.14 19.93 39.92
CA GLU A 121 -26.04 20.22 38.79
C GLU A 121 -25.38 21.03 37.65
N THR A 122 -24.08 21.34 37.75
CA THR A 122 -23.33 22.17 36.81
C THR A 122 -22.34 21.33 36.01
N LEU A 123 -22.45 21.36 34.68
CA LEU A 123 -21.43 20.83 33.77
C LEU A 123 -20.10 21.53 34.06
N CYS A 124 -19.04 20.77 34.31
CA CYS A 124 -17.71 21.32 34.56
C CYS A 124 -17.13 21.89 33.27
N GLU A 125 -16.88 23.20 33.23
CA GLU A 125 -16.19 23.89 32.13
C GLU A 125 -14.66 23.70 32.22
N ASP A 126 -14.22 22.48 32.55
CA ASP A 126 -12.81 22.13 32.75
C ASP A 126 -12.24 21.41 31.52
N LYS A 127 -10.97 21.69 31.23
CA LYS A 127 -10.23 21.01 30.16
C LYS A 127 -9.46 19.81 30.70
N LEU A 128 -9.37 18.76 29.89
CA LEU A 128 -8.53 17.61 30.19
C LEU A 128 -7.07 17.99 29.88
N THR A 129 -6.17 17.83 30.85
CA THR A 129 -4.75 18.02 30.58
C THR A 129 -4.20 16.84 29.80
N LEU A 130 -3.51 17.13 28.69
CA LEU A 130 -2.95 16.05 27.86
C LEU A 130 -1.79 15.31 28.55
N ALA A 131 -1.23 15.87 29.61
CA ALA A 131 -0.17 15.24 30.41
C ALA A 131 -0.66 14.02 31.20
N SER A 132 -1.92 14.02 31.64
CA SER A 132 -2.51 12.98 32.49
C SER A 132 -3.69 12.29 31.80
N ILE A 133 -3.68 12.21 30.47
CA ILE A 133 -4.75 11.58 29.69
C ILE A 133 -4.94 10.08 30.04
N ALA A 134 -3.90 9.44 30.56
CA ALA A 134 -3.93 8.05 31.00
C ALA A 134 -4.73 7.86 32.32
N ASP A 135 -4.74 8.89 33.17
CA ASP A 135 -5.41 8.91 34.48
C ASP A 135 -6.55 9.94 34.49
N TYR A 136 -7.35 9.97 33.42
CA TYR A 136 -8.41 10.96 33.21
C TYR A 136 -9.54 10.90 34.26
N GLU A 137 -9.64 9.80 35.01
CA GLU A 137 -10.60 9.62 36.10
C GLU A 137 -10.15 10.34 37.38
N SER A 138 -8.87 10.70 37.49
CA SER A 138 -8.38 11.46 38.63
C SER A 138 -8.83 12.93 38.54
N PRO A 139 -9.29 13.55 39.65
CA PRO A 139 -9.71 14.96 39.64
C PRO A 139 -8.57 15.90 39.28
N ASP A 140 -7.32 15.54 39.60
CA ASP A 140 -6.13 16.32 39.27
C ASP A 140 -5.79 16.32 37.76
N SER A 141 -6.46 15.49 36.96
CA SER A 141 -6.24 15.43 35.51
C SER A 141 -6.93 16.57 34.74
N TRP A 142 -7.80 17.31 35.42
CA TRP A 142 -8.62 18.39 34.88
C TRP A 142 -8.11 19.75 35.37
N THR A 143 -8.18 20.75 34.50
CA THR A 143 -7.72 22.11 34.84
C THR A 143 -8.65 23.16 34.23
N GLU A 144 -8.58 24.38 34.76
CA GLU A 144 -9.34 25.52 34.27
C GLU A 144 -9.13 25.72 32.75
N THR A 145 -10.23 25.92 32.03
CA THR A 145 -10.21 26.29 30.61
C THR A 145 -9.48 27.59 30.39
N MET A 146 -9.05 27.84 29.15
CA MET A 146 -8.28 29.03 28.76
C MET A 146 -6.86 29.14 29.37
N SER A 147 -6.50 28.28 30.33
CA SER A 147 -5.10 28.05 30.72
C SER A 147 -4.39 27.23 29.65
N ILE A 148 -3.08 27.44 29.43
CA ILE A 148 -2.28 26.64 28.50
C ILE A 148 -1.06 26.11 29.25
N ASN A 149 -1.03 24.80 29.46
CA ASN A 149 0.11 24.13 30.09
C ASN A 149 1.23 23.91 29.06
N ALA A 150 2.43 23.59 29.52
CA ALA A 150 3.58 23.37 28.64
C ALA A 150 3.31 22.30 27.56
N VAL A 151 2.66 21.19 27.94
CA VAL A 151 2.30 20.10 27.00
C VAL A 151 1.28 20.56 25.96
N ASP A 152 0.25 21.30 26.38
CA ASP A 152 -0.77 21.84 25.49
C ASP A 152 -0.14 22.83 24.50
N GLY A 153 0.74 23.71 24.99
CA GLY A 153 1.48 24.65 24.16
C GLY A 153 2.34 23.96 23.11
N VAL A 154 3.07 22.90 23.48
CA VAL A 154 3.86 22.09 22.53
C VAL A 154 2.98 21.47 21.45
N LEU A 155 1.82 20.93 21.82
CA LEU A 155 0.90 20.30 20.86
C LEU A 155 0.21 21.32 19.95
N ILE A 156 -0.13 22.51 20.44
CA ILE A 156 -0.64 23.61 19.61
C ILE A 156 0.42 24.04 18.60
N VAL A 157 1.67 24.21 19.02
CA VAL A 157 2.77 24.58 18.11
C VAL A 157 3.03 23.49 17.08
N LEU A 158 3.03 22.22 17.47
CA LEU A 158 3.25 21.10 16.56
C LEU A 158 2.10 20.94 15.56
N SER A 159 0.85 21.02 16.01
CA SER A 159 -0.33 20.91 15.14
C SER A 159 -0.45 22.08 14.16
N THR A 160 -0.14 23.31 14.59
CA THR A 160 -0.07 24.47 13.68
C THR A 160 1.07 24.34 12.66
N ALA A 161 2.24 23.83 13.07
CA ALA A 161 3.35 23.56 12.16
C ALA A 161 3.00 22.48 11.11
N LEU A 162 2.33 21.40 11.53
CA LEU A 162 1.84 20.36 10.62
C LEU A 162 0.78 20.88 9.64
N MET A 163 -0.14 21.72 10.12
CA MET A 163 -1.13 22.39 9.28
C MET A 163 -0.45 23.29 8.23
N ALA A 164 0.52 24.12 8.65
CA ALA A 164 1.30 24.96 7.74
C ALA A 164 2.10 24.15 6.72
N TYR A 165 2.71 23.03 7.15
CA TYR A 165 3.41 22.11 6.26
C TYR A 165 2.48 21.46 5.24
N SER A 166 1.27 21.08 5.66
CA SER A 166 0.27 20.47 4.76
C SER A 166 -0.27 21.45 3.71
N LEU A 167 -0.28 22.76 4.01
CA LEU A 167 -0.60 23.82 3.06
C LEU A 167 0.52 24.08 2.05
N ARG A 168 1.79 23.89 2.46
CA ARG A 168 2.98 24.12 1.61
C ARG A 168 3.13 23.10 0.47
N LYS A 169 2.38 22.00 0.50
CA LYS A 169 2.45 20.92 -0.51
C LYS A 169 1.45 21.08 -1.66
N ARG A 170 0.78 22.23 -1.77
CA ARG A 170 0.01 22.66 -2.95
C ARG A 170 0.90 23.36 -3.98
#